data_AF-A0A958IB11-F1
#
_entry.id   AF-A0A958IB11-F1
#
_cell.length_a   1.000
_cell.length_b   1.000
_cell.length_c   1.000
_cell.angle_alpha   90.00
_cell.angle_beta   90.00
_cell.angle_gamma   90.00
#
_symmetry.space_group_name_H-M   'P 1'
#
loop_
_entity.id
_entity.type
_entity.pdbx_description
1 polymer ?
#
loop_
_entity_poly.entity_id
_entity_poly.type
_entity_poly.pdbx_seq_one_letter_code
_entity_poly.pdbx_strand_id
1 'polypeptide(L)'
;MGFFRTVKRHSRTFPLVLALLRFRRWLANYLVVLFGNLRRADQFFMILSALLIGSIAAMGAIGFRFLIKLAHRGFFQTWDYSTDLVFTMPWWMRLLLPALGGLVVGPIVHYVAGEVRGSGIPEVMESVATRGGIIRPRVILAKTAAAALTIGSGGSAGREGPIVQIGSAIGSAYGQLISVSPRRLRTFVACGAAAGIA
;
A
#
# COMPACT_ATOMS: atom_id res chain seq x y z
N MET A 1 8.92 -85.03 -17.87
CA MET A 1 10.17 -84.51 -18.45
C MET A 1 9.95 -83.04 -18.76
N GLY A 2 10.35 -82.05 -17.97
CA GLY A 2 11.57 -81.90 -17.17
C GLY A 2 12.49 -80.94 -17.92
N PHE A 3 12.58 -79.67 -17.49
CA PHE A 3 13.82 -79.04 -16.97
C PHE A 3 13.73 -77.51 -16.89
N PHE A 4 13.49 -77.03 -15.67
CA PHE A 4 13.91 -75.71 -15.21
C PHE A 4 15.44 -75.65 -15.13
N ARG A 5 16.09 -74.80 -15.92
CA ARG A 5 17.45 -74.26 -15.72
C ARG A 5 17.54 -72.99 -16.58
N THR A 6 18.12 -71.84 -16.25
CA THR A 6 18.89 -71.31 -15.12
C THR A 6 19.19 -69.86 -15.52
N VAL A 7 18.74 -68.85 -14.78
CA VAL A 7 19.37 -67.51 -14.81
C VAL A 7 19.66 -67.06 -13.38
N LYS A 8 20.74 -67.63 -12.84
CA LYS A 8 21.51 -67.02 -11.75
C LYS A 8 22.46 -66.01 -12.39
N ARG A 9 22.20 -64.71 -12.27
CA ARG A 9 23.27 -63.71 -12.40
C ARG A 9 22.96 -62.40 -11.66
N HIS A 10 23.78 -62.17 -10.63
CA HIS A 10 24.25 -60.86 -10.17
C HIS A 10 23.31 -59.98 -9.34
N SER A 11 22.99 -60.44 -8.13
CA SER A 11 22.71 -59.58 -6.98
C SER A 11 24.02 -59.09 -6.35
N ARG A 12 24.49 -57.85 -6.63
CA ARG A 12 25.53 -57.20 -5.80
C ARG A 12 25.79 -55.68 -5.94
N THR A 13 25.07 -54.92 -6.76
CA THR A 13 25.26 -53.44 -6.88
C THR A 13 24.14 -52.59 -6.27
N PHE A 14 23.09 -53.21 -5.74
CA PHE A 14 21.91 -52.51 -5.21
C PHE A 14 22.08 -51.69 -3.89
N PRO A 15 22.98 -51.99 -2.93
CA PRO A 15 22.93 -51.30 -1.64
C PRO A 15 23.37 -49.83 -1.72
N LEU A 16 24.34 -49.49 -2.58
CA LEU A 16 24.85 -48.12 -2.72
C LEU A 16 23.85 -47.18 -3.41
N VAL A 17 23.14 -47.67 -4.43
CA VAL A 17 22.12 -46.88 -5.15
C VAL A 17 20.91 -46.61 -4.24
N LEU A 18 20.48 -47.60 -3.46
CA LEU A 18 19.42 -47.43 -2.46
C LEU A 18 19.83 -46.48 -1.32
N ALA A 19 21.10 -46.55 -0.88
CA ALA A 19 21.64 -45.62 0.11
C ALA A 19 21.66 -44.17 -0.42
N LEU A 20 22.08 -43.95 -1.66
CA LEU A 20 22.07 -42.62 -2.31
C LEU A 20 20.66 -42.08 -2.49
N LEU A 21 19.69 -42.91 -2.89
CA LEU A 21 18.30 -42.48 -3.03
C LEU A 21 17.64 -42.18 -1.68
N ARG A 22 17.95 -42.96 -0.64
CA ARG A 22 17.52 -42.68 0.75
C ARG A 22 18.14 -41.40 1.28
N PHE A 23 19.44 -41.19 1.05
CA PHE A 23 20.14 -39.98 1.42
C PHE A 23 19.59 -38.75 0.70
N ARG A 24 19.34 -38.84 -0.62
CA ARG A 24 18.71 -37.76 -1.40
C ARG A 24 17.32 -37.42 -0.90
N ARG A 25 16.49 -38.42 -0.55
CA ARG A 25 15.16 -38.19 0.03
C ARG A 25 15.22 -37.61 1.44
N TRP A 26 16.14 -38.09 2.26
CA TRP A 26 16.37 -37.55 3.60
C TRP A 26 16.83 -36.09 3.53
N LEU A 27 17.79 -35.77 2.66
CA LEU A 27 18.28 -34.41 2.43
C LEU A 27 17.17 -33.49 1.90
N ALA A 28 16.38 -33.96 0.94
CA ALA A 28 15.25 -33.20 0.40
C ALA A 28 14.20 -32.90 1.48
N ASN A 29 13.85 -33.88 2.31
CA ASN A 29 12.90 -33.68 3.42
C ASN A 29 13.47 -32.75 4.50
N TYR A 30 14.75 -32.86 4.82
CA TYR A 30 15.41 -31.99 5.78
C TYR A 30 15.45 -30.54 5.29
N LEU A 31 15.79 -30.33 4.01
CA LEU A 31 15.74 -29.02 3.37
C LEU A 31 14.31 -28.46 3.36
N VAL A 32 13.29 -29.26 3.02
CA VAL A 32 11.88 -28.82 3.02
C VAL A 32 11.42 -28.37 4.41
N VAL A 33 11.80 -29.10 5.47
CA VAL A 33 11.45 -28.73 6.85
C VAL A 33 12.18 -27.45 7.27
N LEU A 34 13.47 -27.31 6.95
CA LEU A 34 14.27 -26.12 7.23
C LEU A 34 13.73 -24.88 6.51
N PHE A 35 13.45 -25.00 5.20
CA PHE A 35 12.81 -23.94 4.41
C PHE A 35 11.39 -23.64 4.91
N GLY A 36 10.65 -24.63 5.40
CA GLY A 36 9.31 -24.45 5.97
C GLY A 36 9.28 -23.64 7.27
N ASN A 37 10.33 -23.72 8.10
CA ASN A 37 10.45 -22.93 9.32
C ASN A 37 10.88 -21.48 9.03
N LEU A 38 11.84 -21.28 8.12
CA LEU A 38 12.25 -19.95 7.67
C LEU A 38 11.11 -19.20 6.96
N ARG A 39 10.33 -19.89 6.13
CA ARG A 39 9.19 -19.31 5.40
C ARG A 39 8.04 -18.91 6.33
N ARG A 40 7.81 -19.65 7.42
CA ARG A 40 6.82 -19.29 8.45
C ARG A 40 7.20 -17.98 9.14
N ALA A 41 8.46 -17.82 9.56
CA ALA A 41 8.93 -16.58 10.19
C ALA A 41 8.75 -15.35 9.28
N ASP A 42 9.08 -15.49 7.98
CA ASP A 42 8.86 -14.45 6.97
C ASP A 42 7.37 -14.09 6.77
N GLN A 43 6.47 -15.08 6.81
CA GLN A 43 5.03 -14.84 6.69
C GLN A 43 4.47 -14.13 7.92
N PHE A 44 4.85 -14.55 9.13
CA PHE A 44 4.45 -13.87 10.36
C PHE A 44 4.93 -12.42 10.38
N PHE A 45 6.18 -12.18 9.94
CA PHE A 45 6.71 -10.83 9.79
C PHE A 45 5.89 -9.97 8.84
N MET A 46 5.53 -10.49 7.66
CA MET A 46 4.71 -9.76 6.69
C MET A 46 3.30 -9.46 7.21
N ILE A 47 2.67 -10.40 7.92
CA ILE A 47 1.33 -10.20 8.51
C ILE A 47 1.37 -9.13 9.61
N LEU A 48 2.34 -9.22 10.52
CA LEU A 48 2.50 -8.24 11.60
C LEU A 48 2.78 -6.83 11.04
N SER A 49 3.64 -6.75 10.03
CA SER A 49 3.91 -5.50 9.31
C SER A 49 2.65 -4.94 8.66
N ALA A 50 1.85 -5.79 8.00
CA ALA A 50 0.61 -5.37 7.34
C ALA A 50 -0.43 -4.85 8.34
N LEU A 51 -0.55 -5.49 9.52
CA LEU A 51 -1.41 -5.01 10.61
C LEU A 51 -0.98 -3.62 11.09
N LEU A 52 0.32 -3.42 11.35
CA LEU A 52 0.85 -2.13 11.77
C LEU A 52 0.61 -1.04 10.70
N ILE A 53 0.93 -1.34 9.44
CA ILE A 53 0.69 -0.42 8.32
C ILE A 53 -0.79 -0.07 8.21
N GLY A 54 -1.68 -1.07 8.31
CA GLY A 54 -3.12 -0.87 8.24
C GLY A 54 -3.64 0.03 9.35
N SER A 55 -3.23 -0.19 10.60
CA SER A 55 -3.63 0.66 11.74
C SER A 55 -3.15 2.11 11.58
N ILE A 56 -1.90 2.31 11.15
CA ILE A 56 -1.34 3.65 10.94
C ILE A 56 -2.01 4.33 9.73
N ALA A 57 -2.27 3.59 8.66
CA ALA A 57 -2.99 4.09 7.48
C ALA A 57 -4.41 4.54 7.83
N ALA A 58 -5.14 3.77 8.65
CA ALA A 58 -6.46 4.14 9.15
C ALA A 58 -6.40 5.44 9.97
N MET A 59 -5.40 5.60 10.84
CA MET A 59 -5.17 6.83 11.58
C MET A 59 -4.90 8.01 10.63
N GLY A 60 -4.10 7.80 9.59
CA GLY A 60 -3.84 8.79 8.54
C GLY A 60 -5.10 9.20 7.78
N ALA A 61 -5.97 8.25 7.46
CA ALA A 61 -7.27 8.51 6.82
C ALA A 61 -8.20 9.34 7.72
N ILE A 62 -8.23 9.05 9.02
CA ILE A 62 -8.97 9.86 10.02
C ILE A 62 -8.38 11.27 10.09
N GLY A 63 -7.05 11.39 10.14
CA GLY A 63 -6.36 12.68 10.13
C GLY A 63 -6.69 13.52 8.88
N PHE A 64 -6.77 12.88 7.71
CA PHE A 64 -7.18 13.56 6.49
C PHE A 64 -8.64 14.03 6.53
N ARG A 65 -9.55 13.20 7.04
CA ARG A 65 -10.95 13.61 7.26
C ARG A 65 -11.04 14.80 8.22
N PHE A 66 -10.21 14.83 9.25
CA PHE A 66 -10.11 15.96 10.16
C PHE A 66 -9.58 17.22 9.47
N LEU A 67 -8.55 17.10 8.62
CA LEU A 67 -8.03 18.18 7.79
C LEU A 67 -9.11 18.79 6.87
N ILE A 68 -9.93 17.94 6.23
CA ILE A 68 -11.07 18.41 5.41
C ILE A 68 -12.05 19.21 6.27
N LYS A 69 -12.42 18.71 7.45
CA LYS A 69 -13.32 19.42 8.37
C LYS A 69 -12.74 20.75 8.84
N LEU A 70 -11.44 20.79 9.11
CA LEU A 70 -10.74 22.01 9.52
C LEU A 70 -10.71 23.04 8.39
N ALA A 71 -10.40 22.61 7.17
CA ALA A 71 -10.47 23.47 5.99
C ALA A 71 -11.90 23.98 5.76
N HIS A 72 -12.90 23.10 5.84
CA HIS A 72 -14.31 23.47 5.73
C HIS A 72 -14.72 24.52 6.76
N ARG A 73 -14.33 24.34 8.03
CA ARG A 73 -14.55 25.33 9.07
C ARG A 73 -13.89 26.67 8.74
N GLY A 74 -12.69 26.66 8.15
CA GLY A 74 -12.01 27.89 7.73
C GLY A 74 -12.81 28.68 6.68
N PHE A 75 -13.46 27.99 5.75
CA PHE A 75 -14.23 28.62 4.67
C PHE A 75 -15.68 28.96 5.04
N PHE A 76 -16.39 28.02 5.68
CA PHE A 76 -17.83 28.13 5.98
C PHE A 76 -18.12 28.54 7.43
N GLN A 77 -17.09 28.69 8.27
CA GLN A 77 -17.20 29.04 9.71
C GLN A 77 -18.06 28.09 10.55
N THR A 78 -18.43 26.94 10.01
CA THR A 78 -19.26 25.92 10.66
C THR A 78 -18.57 24.57 10.69
N TRP A 79 -18.98 23.73 11.64
CA TRP A 79 -18.60 22.32 11.71
C TRP A 79 -19.58 21.40 10.99
N ASP A 80 -20.76 21.91 10.67
CA ASP A 80 -21.81 21.15 10.00
C ASP A 80 -21.45 20.94 8.54
N TYR A 81 -21.03 19.72 8.25
CA TYR A 81 -20.78 19.24 6.90
C TYR A 81 -22.09 18.68 6.33
N SER A 82 -23.12 19.53 6.22
CA SER A 82 -24.43 19.15 5.70
C SER A 82 -24.68 19.76 4.31
N THR A 83 -25.35 18.99 3.45
CA THR A 83 -25.79 19.48 2.14
C THR A 83 -26.82 20.59 2.25
N ASP A 84 -27.60 20.60 3.34
CA ASP A 84 -28.66 21.58 3.58
C ASP A 84 -28.10 22.99 3.79
N LEU A 85 -26.93 23.12 4.40
CA LEU A 85 -26.20 24.38 4.54
C LEU A 85 -25.81 24.97 3.18
N VAL A 86 -25.44 24.11 2.22
CA VAL A 86 -25.07 24.54 0.87
C VAL A 86 -26.31 24.98 0.07
N PHE A 87 -27.44 24.29 0.22
CA PHE A 87 -28.68 24.63 -0.48
C PHE A 87 -29.36 25.90 0.05
N THR A 88 -29.22 26.17 1.35
CA THR A 88 -29.74 27.38 2.00
C THR A 88 -28.85 28.61 1.78
N MET A 89 -27.59 28.40 1.35
CA MET A 89 -26.65 29.48 1.10
C MET A 89 -26.95 30.28 -0.19
N PRO A 90 -26.67 31.60 -0.18
CA PRO A 90 -26.71 32.44 -1.38
C PRO A 90 -25.88 31.86 -2.52
N TRP A 91 -26.39 31.96 -3.75
CA TRP A 91 -25.74 31.39 -4.94
C TRP A 91 -24.31 31.91 -5.17
N TRP A 92 -24.04 33.17 -4.80
CA TRP A 92 -22.73 33.79 -4.96
C TRP A 92 -21.69 33.19 -4.00
N MET A 93 -22.08 32.79 -2.78
CA MET A 93 -21.18 32.12 -1.83
C MET A 93 -20.79 30.73 -2.34
N ARG A 94 -21.75 30.00 -2.93
CA ARG A 94 -21.52 28.69 -3.53
C ARG A 94 -20.48 28.72 -4.66
N LEU A 95 -20.33 29.85 -5.34
CA LEU A 95 -19.31 30.07 -6.37
C LEU A 95 -17.99 30.62 -5.80
N LEU A 96 -18.07 31.63 -4.92
CA LEU A 96 -16.89 32.29 -4.38
C LEU A 96 -16.05 31.38 -3.48
N LEU A 97 -16.66 30.54 -2.65
CA LEU A 97 -15.93 29.71 -1.69
C LEU A 97 -15.04 28.66 -2.39
N PRO A 98 -15.53 27.87 -3.36
CA PRO A 98 -14.66 27.01 -4.17
C PRO A 98 -13.63 27.79 -4.99
N ALA A 99 -13.97 28.98 -5.51
CA ALA A 99 -13.03 29.81 -6.26
C ALA A 99 -11.87 30.31 -5.38
N LEU A 100 -12.16 30.72 -4.14
CA LEU A 100 -11.15 31.09 -3.14
C LEU A 100 -10.30 29.87 -2.74
N GLY A 101 -10.92 28.70 -2.56
CA GLY A 101 -10.19 27.45 -2.35
C GLY A 101 -9.21 27.16 -3.49
N GLY A 102 -9.66 27.28 -4.74
CA GLY A 102 -8.82 27.16 -5.93
C GLY A 102 -7.70 28.20 -5.99
N LEU A 103 -7.96 29.44 -5.56
CA LEU A 103 -6.95 30.51 -5.50
C LEU A 103 -5.85 30.21 -4.47
N VAL A 104 -6.17 29.55 -3.36
CA VAL A 104 -5.19 29.11 -2.36
C VAL A 104 -4.43 27.87 -2.82
N VAL A 105 -5.13 26.91 -3.44
CA VAL A 105 -4.54 25.64 -3.90
C VAL A 105 -3.65 25.84 -5.14
N GLY A 106 -3.98 26.78 -6.02
CA GLY A 106 -3.23 27.08 -7.24
C GLY A 106 -1.73 27.31 -7.00
N PRO A 107 -1.34 28.24 -6.10
CA PRO A 107 0.06 28.44 -5.70
C PRO A 107 0.71 27.18 -5.12
N ILE A 108 0.02 26.42 -4.26
CA ILE A 108 0.56 25.19 -3.67
C ILE A 108 0.95 24.19 -4.77
N VAL A 109 0.07 23.99 -5.76
CA VAL A 109 0.34 23.10 -6.88
C VAL A 109 1.43 23.66 -7.79
N HIS A 110 1.47 24.98 -8.00
CA HIS A 110 2.44 25.63 -8.87
C HIS A 110 3.87 25.58 -8.30
N TYR A 111 4.04 25.87 -7.00
CA TYR A 111 5.36 25.99 -6.38
C TYR A 111 5.94 24.69 -5.82
N VAL A 112 5.12 23.68 -5.47
CA VAL A 112 5.63 22.44 -4.87
C VAL A 112 6.13 21.45 -5.93
N ALA A 113 5.27 21.04 -6.86
CA ALA A 113 5.63 20.19 -7.99
C ALA A 113 4.41 19.98 -8.91
N GLY A 114 4.62 19.91 -10.23
CA GLY A 114 3.59 19.46 -11.17
C GLY A 114 3.05 18.05 -10.86
N GLU A 115 3.84 17.23 -10.17
CA GLU A 115 3.47 15.91 -9.61
C GLU A 115 2.23 16.00 -8.70
N VAL A 116 1.98 17.14 -8.05
CA VAL A 116 0.81 17.35 -7.15
C VAL A 116 -0.53 17.33 -7.90
N ARG A 117 -0.55 17.39 -9.23
CA ARG A 117 -1.78 17.38 -10.03
C ARG A 117 -2.47 16.00 -10.07
N GLY A 118 -3.79 16.00 -10.18
CA GLY A 118 -4.60 14.78 -10.34
C GLY A 118 -4.81 13.98 -9.05
N SER A 119 -5.42 12.81 -9.18
CA SER A 119 -5.95 12.01 -8.07
C SER A 119 -4.90 11.40 -7.13
N GLY A 120 -3.63 11.32 -7.55
CA GLY A 120 -2.55 10.69 -6.77
C GLY A 120 -2.44 9.17 -6.95
N ILE A 121 -3.50 8.49 -7.39
CA ILE A 121 -3.47 7.04 -7.67
C ILE A 121 -2.45 6.68 -8.77
N PRO A 122 -2.38 7.39 -9.92
CA PRO A 122 -1.39 7.08 -10.95
C PRO A 122 0.05 7.17 -10.45
N GLU A 123 0.31 8.05 -9.49
CA GLU A 123 1.65 8.27 -8.94
C GLU A 123 2.06 7.15 -7.97
N VAL A 124 1.10 6.63 -7.21
CA VAL A 124 1.29 5.38 -6.45
C VAL A 124 1.58 4.23 -7.43
N MET A 125 0.80 4.10 -8.51
CA MET A 125 1.02 3.06 -9.52
C MET A 125 2.40 3.18 -10.18
N GLU A 126 2.79 4.40 -10.57
CA GLU A 126 4.12 4.69 -11.14
C GLU A 126 5.23 4.31 -10.16
N SER A 127 5.07 4.63 -8.87
CA SER A 127 6.08 4.29 -7.85
C SER A 127 6.26 2.78 -7.70
N VAL A 128 5.17 2.01 -7.75
CA VAL A 128 5.19 0.55 -7.66
C VAL A 128 5.83 -0.05 -8.92
N ALA A 129 5.48 0.47 -10.09
CA ALA A 129 5.96 -0.01 -11.39
C ALA A 129 7.44 0.30 -11.64
N THR A 130 7.87 1.53 -11.37
CA THR A 130 9.18 2.05 -11.81
C THR A 130 10.17 2.28 -10.67
N ARG A 131 9.69 2.59 -9.45
CA ARG A 131 10.53 3.00 -8.30
C ARG A 131 10.55 1.96 -7.17
N GLY A 132 10.11 0.73 -7.45
CA GLY A 132 10.11 -0.37 -6.47
C GLY A 132 9.16 -0.18 -5.27
N GLY A 133 8.22 0.76 -5.35
CA GLY A 133 7.31 1.14 -4.26
C GLY A 133 7.82 2.27 -3.37
N ILE A 134 8.89 2.99 -3.76
CA ILE A 134 9.39 4.15 -3.03
C ILE A 134 8.54 5.39 -3.37
N ILE A 135 7.88 5.95 -2.37
CA ILE A 135 7.02 7.14 -2.51
C ILE A 135 7.65 8.32 -1.75
N ARG A 136 7.67 9.49 -2.39
CA ARG A 136 8.29 10.72 -1.86
C ARG A 136 7.36 11.44 -0.87
N PRO A 137 7.69 11.53 0.44
CA PRO A 137 6.82 12.11 1.47
C PRO A 137 6.33 13.54 1.17
N ARG A 138 7.22 14.37 0.60
CA ARG A 138 6.93 15.77 0.25
C ARG A 138 5.71 15.92 -0.68
N VAL A 139 5.55 15.00 -1.64
CA VAL A 139 4.48 15.08 -2.64
C VAL A 139 3.14 14.70 -2.02
N ILE A 140 3.15 13.68 -1.16
CA ILE A 140 1.96 13.23 -0.43
C ILE A 140 1.43 14.36 0.45
N LEU A 141 2.27 14.98 1.27
CA LEU A 141 1.85 16.05 2.17
C LEU A 141 1.21 17.23 1.41
N ALA A 142 1.84 17.64 0.30
CA ALA A 142 1.31 18.72 -0.52
C ALA A 142 -0.03 18.35 -1.19
N LYS A 143 -0.15 17.13 -1.73
CA LYS A 143 -1.42 16.64 -2.32
C LYS A 143 -2.51 16.51 -1.29
N THR A 144 -2.20 15.96 -0.12
CA THR A 144 -3.15 15.83 0.99
C THR A 144 -3.65 17.20 1.42
N ALA A 145 -2.77 18.19 1.58
CA ALA A 145 -3.16 19.56 1.92
C ALA A 145 -4.01 20.21 0.81
N ALA A 146 -3.57 20.12 -0.45
CA ALA A 146 -4.30 20.65 -1.60
C ALA A 146 -5.70 20.04 -1.74
N ALA A 147 -5.82 18.72 -1.56
CA ALA A 147 -7.10 18.03 -1.61
C ALA A 147 -7.99 18.39 -0.42
N ALA A 148 -7.44 18.49 0.80
CA ALA A 148 -8.21 18.92 1.97
C ALA A 148 -8.79 20.32 1.79
N LEU A 149 -8.00 21.26 1.27
CA LEU A 149 -8.45 22.62 0.96
C LEU A 149 -9.50 22.65 -0.15
N THR A 150 -9.27 21.91 -1.24
CA THR A 150 -10.22 21.83 -2.36
C THR A 150 -11.56 21.25 -1.93
N ILE A 151 -11.56 20.15 -1.18
CA ILE A 151 -12.79 19.52 -0.69
C ILE A 151 -13.44 20.39 0.38
N GLY A 152 -12.64 20.91 1.32
CA GLY A 152 -13.13 21.75 2.42
C GLY A 152 -13.80 23.04 1.92
N SER A 153 -13.30 23.65 0.85
CA SER A 153 -13.90 24.84 0.24
C SER A 153 -15.16 24.56 -0.59
N GLY A 154 -15.59 23.29 -0.71
CA GLY A 154 -16.73 22.88 -1.54
C GLY A 154 -16.39 22.65 -3.01
N GLY A 155 -15.11 22.50 -3.35
CA GLY A 155 -14.67 22.13 -4.70
C GLY A 155 -15.03 20.68 -5.05
N SER A 156 -15.20 20.41 -6.35
CA SER A 156 -15.49 19.07 -6.85
C SER A 156 -14.24 18.19 -6.82
N ALA A 157 -14.09 17.40 -5.75
CA ALA A 157 -13.00 16.43 -5.62
C ALA A 157 -13.40 15.27 -4.69
N GLY A 158 -12.83 14.10 -4.95
CA GLY A 158 -13.01 12.91 -4.12
C GLY A 158 -11.91 12.77 -3.07
N ARG A 159 -12.27 12.20 -1.92
CA ARG A 159 -11.33 11.83 -0.84
C ARG A 159 -10.52 10.57 -1.12
N GLU A 160 -10.96 9.75 -2.08
CA GLU A 160 -10.41 8.40 -2.33
C GLU A 160 -8.94 8.44 -2.72
N GLY A 161 -8.57 9.30 -3.66
CA GLY A 161 -7.20 9.43 -4.14
C GLY A 161 -6.18 9.80 -3.04
N PRO A 162 -6.40 10.90 -2.28
CA PRO A 162 -5.54 11.27 -1.17
C PRO A 162 -5.44 10.20 -0.08
N ILE A 163 -6.53 9.51 0.25
CA ILE A 163 -6.51 8.48 1.30
C ILE A 163 -5.68 7.27 0.86
N VAL A 164 -5.84 6.81 -0.39
CA VAL A 164 -4.98 5.76 -0.97
C VAL A 164 -3.52 6.17 -0.88
N GLN A 165 -3.21 7.39 -1.28
CA GLN A 165 -1.83 7.87 -1.32
C GLN A 165 -1.19 7.98 0.06
N ILE A 166 -1.94 8.42 1.08
CA ILE A 166 -1.49 8.44 2.49
C ILE A 166 -1.20 7.01 2.97
N GLY A 167 -2.11 6.07 2.74
CA GLY A 167 -1.91 4.68 3.14
C GLY A 167 -0.70 4.05 2.45
N SER A 168 -0.59 4.22 1.13
CA SER A 168 0.57 3.80 0.34
C SER A 168 1.88 4.42 0.82
N ALA A 169 1.87 5.71 1.17
CA ALA A 169 3.02 6.41 1.72
C ALA A 169 3.51 5.79 3.02
N ILE A 170 2.58 5.47 3.93
CA ILE A 170 2.87 4.85 5.22
C ILE A 170 3.50 3.46 5.00
N GLY A 171 2.93 2.65 4.10
CA GLY A 171 3.51 1.35 3.74
C GLY A 171 4.91 1.48 3.11
N SER A 172 5.11 2.47 2.25
CA SER A 172 6.40 2.79 1.65
C SER A 172 7.43 3.23 2.68
N ALA A 173 7.07 4.15 3.58
CA ALA A 173 7.95 4.69 4.60
C ALA A 173 8.34 3.61 5.62
N TYR A 174 7.37 2.80 6.06
CA TYR A 174 7.62 1.66 6.93
C TYR A 174 8.60 0.68 6.28
N GLY A 175 8.32 0.23 5.05
CA GLY A 175 9.21 -0.72 4.38
C GLY A 175 10.63 -0.19 4.11
N GLN A 176 10.76 1.11 3.85
CA GLN A 176 12.07 1.76 3.72
C GLN A 176 12.82 1.82 5.07
N LEU A 177 12.11 2.13 6.17
CA LEU A 177 12.70 2.19 7.51
C LEU A 177 13.35 0.87 7.93
N ILE A 178 12.72 -0.26 7.60
CA ILE A 178 13.23 -1.61 7.87
C ILE A 178 13.98 -2.23 6.67
N SER A 179 14.30 -1.43 5.64
CA SER A 179 15.15 -1.82 4.50
C SER A 179 14.73 -3.12 3.81
N VAL A 180 13.42 -3.30 3.55
CA VAL A 180 12.95 -4.52 2.88
C VAL A 180 13.23 -4.52 1.38
N SER A 181 13.21 -5.73 0.79
CA SER A 181 13.34 -5.87 -0.65
C SER A 181 12.21 -5.15 -1.42
N PRO A 182 12.44 -4.66 -2.65
CA PRO A 182 11.43 -3.97 -3.45
C PRO A 182 10.13 -4.78 -3.61
N ARG A 183 10.23 -6.12 -3.65
CA ARG A 183 9.06 -6.99 -3.71
C ARG A 183 8.18 -6.86 -2.45
N ARG A 184 8.79 -6.87 -1.26
CA ARG A 184 8.07 -6.69 0.01
C ARG A 184 7.57 -5.25 0.15
N LEU A 185 8.35 -4.27 -0.29
CA LEU A 185 7.96 -2.86 -0.27
C LEU A 185 6.69 -2.61 -1.09
N ARG A 186 6.60 -3.17 -2.30
CA ARG A 186 5.38 -3.11 -3.12
C ARG A 186 4.17 -3.73 -2.40
N THR A 187 4.36 -4.85 -1.71
CA THR A 187 3.29 -5.47 -0.91
C THR A 187 2.84 -4.53 0.22
N PHE A 188 3.76 -3.91 0.95
CA PHE A 188 3.43 -2.95 2.01
C PHE A 188 2.71 -1.71 1.48
N VAL A 189 3.12 -1.18 0.34
CA VAL A 189 2.42 -0.09 -0.35
C VAL A 189 0.99 -0.50 -0.73
N ALA A 190 0.80 -1.72 -1.23
CA ALA A 190 -0.52 -2.25 -1.57
C ALA A 190 -1.40 -2.47 -0.32
N CYS A 191 -0.84 -2.99 0.77
CA CYS A 191 -1.55 -3.12 2.04
C CYS A 191 -2.01 -1.75 2.56
N GLY A 192 -1.13 -0.74 2.50
CA GLY A 192 -1.46 0.63 2.87
C GLY A 192 -2.54 1.24 1.98
N ALA A 193 -2.46 1.05 0.66
CA ALA A 193 -3.49 1.48 -0.29
C ALA A 193 -4.86 0.88 0.05
N ALA A 194 -4.91 -0.43 0.28
CA ALA A 194 -6.13 -1.16 0.62
C ALA A 194 -6.72 -0.69 1.95
N ALA A 195 -5.87 -0.49 2.97
CA ALA A 195 -6.29 0.02 4.27
C ALA A 195 -6.84 1.45 4.20
N GLY A 196 -6.38 2.26 3.24
CA GLY A 196 -6.94 3.59 3.02
C GLY A 196 -8.37 3.56 2.45
N ILE A 197 -8.66 2.64 1.53
CA ILE A 197 -9.98 2.52 0.89
C ILE A 197 -11.02 1.86 1.79
N ALA A 198 -10.60 0.92 2.64
CA ALA A 198 -11.47 0.18 3.56
C ALA A 198 -12.15 1.10 4.60
#